data_AF-A0A937MDL1-F1
#
_entry.id   AF-A0A937MDL1-F1
#
_cell.length_a   1.000
_cell.length_b   1.000
_cell.length_c   1.000
_cell.angle_alpha   90.00
_cell.angle_beta   90.00
_cell.angle_gamma   90.00
#
_symmetry.space_group_name_H-M   'P 1'
#
loop_
_entity.id
_entity.type
_entity.pdbx_description
1 polymer ?
#
loop_
_entity_poly.entity_id
_entity_poly.type
_entity_poly.pdbx_seq_one_letter_code
_entity_poly.pdbx_strand_id
1 'polypeptide(L)'
;MRYLLTAVIMTLAFSNSALACSGTEDYPAAVKALENNQHLSTEQKDVLMKDLMAGMAIHDDGHATSNMSKMGQSLQILQTLKPQISQ
;
A
#
# COMPACT_ATOMS: atom_id res chain seq x y z
N MET A 1 1.01 -41.40 -28.92
CA MET A 1 0.20 -40.24 -28.48
C MET A 1 1.12 -39.35 -27.66
N ARG A 2 1.59 -38.25 -28.26
CA ARG A 2 2.75 -37.45 -27.85
C ARG A 2 2.35 -35.98 -27.65
N TYR A 3 1.19 -35.74 -27.03
CA TYR A 3 0.59 -34.41 -26.91
C TYR A 3 -0.15 -34.23 -25.58
N LEU A 4 0.58 -34.24 -24.47
CA LEU A 4 0.06 -33.80 -23.16
C LEU A 4 1.14 -33.03 -22.39
N LEU A 5 1.78 -32.03 -23.02
CA LEU A 5 2.87 -31.30 -22.35
C LEU A 5 2.98 -29.80 -22.68
N THR A 6 1.95 -29.17 -23.26
CA THR A 6 2.02 -27.74 -23.59
C THR A 6 0.71 -27.03 -23.28
N ALA A 7 0.45 -26.79 -21.99
CA ALA A 7 -0.60 -25.87 -21.54
C ALA A 7 -0.26 -25.23 -20.17
N VAL A 8 1.01 -24.89 -19.95
CA VAL A 8 1.48 -24.24 -18.71
C VAL A 8 2.23 -22.95 -19.06
N ILE A 9 1.60 -22.03 -19.81
CA ILE A 9 2.14 -20.68 -20.02
C ILE A 9 1.02 -19.63 -20.01
N MET A 10 0.09 -19.69 -19.04
CA MET A 10 -0.97 -18.67 -18.97
C MET A 10 -1.55 -18.46 -17.57
N THR A 11 -0.70 -18.26 -16.55
CA THR A 11 -1.18 -17.95 -15.18
C THR A 11 -0.47 -16.78 -14.47
N LEU A 12 0.46 -16.06 -15.12
CA LEU A 12 1.23 -15.01 -14.43
C LEU A 12 0.69 -13.58 -14.56
N ALA A 13 -0.53 -13.37 -15.10
CA ALA A 13 -1.01 -12.01 -15.41
C ALA A 13 -1.96 -11.38 -14.36
N PHE A 14 -2.32 -12.06 -13.27
CA PHE A 14 -3.37 -11.57 -12.34
C PHE A 14 -2.87 -10.92 -11.04
N SER A 15 -1.55 -10.84 -10.81
CA SER A 15 -1.01 -10.36 -9.52
C SER A 15 -0.96 -8.83 -9.39
N ASN A 16 -1.04 -8.08 -10.48
CA ASN A 16 -0.82 -6.62 -10.43
C ASN A 16 -2.04 -5.84 -9.92
N SER A 17 -3.25 -6.37 -10.08
CA SER A 17 -4.47 -5.68 -9.63
C SER A 17 -4.60 -5.68 -8.10
N ALA A 18 -4.06 -6.70 -7.42
CA ALA A 18 -4.16 -6.83 -5.96
C ALA A 18 -3.27 -5.81 -5.22
N LEU A 19 -2.09 -5.49 -5.78
CA LEU A 19 -1.18 -4.51 -5.19
C LEU A 19 -1.73 -3.08 -5.29
N ALA A 20 -2.35 -2.74 -6.42
CA ALA A 20 -2.95 -1.42 -6.63
C ALA A 20 -4.09 -1.12 -5.65
N CYS A 21 -4.83 -2.13 -5.18
CA CYS A 21 -5.90 -1.95 -4.21
C CYS A 21 -5.45 -2.15 -2.75
N SER A 22 -4.24 -2.66 -2.49
CA SER A 22 -3.83 -3.01 -1.12
C SER A 22 -3.77 -1.77 -0.20
N GLY A 23 -3.49 -0.59 -0.77
CA GLY A 23 -3.46 0.67 -0.03
C GLY A 23 -4.79 1.02 0.61
N THR A 24 -5.92 0.63 0.02
CA THR A 24 -7.26 0.87 0.57
C THR A 24 -7.46 0.21 1.94
N GLU A 25 -6.83 -0.94 2.18
CA GLU A 25 -6.89 -1.63 3.48
C GLU A 25 -5.66 -1.31 4.36
N ASP A 26 -4.49 -1.17 3.75
CA ASP A 26 -3.23 -0.97 4.44
C ASP A 26 -3.13 0.42 5.10
N TYR A 27 -3.66 1.48 4.47
CA TYR A 27 -3.61 2.83 5.05
C TYR A 27 -4.45 2.94 6.33
N PRO A 28 -5.74 2.52 6.36
CA PRO A 28 -6.53 2.51 7.59
C PRO A 28 -5.89 1.66 8.70
N ALA A 29 -5.25 0.54 8.34
CA ALA A 29 -4.53 -0.29 9.30
C ALA A 29 -3.31 0.45 9.90
N ALA A 30 -2.53 1.15 9.07
CA ALA A 30 -1.39 1.93 9.53
C ALA A 30 -1.79 3.13 10.40
N VAL A 31 -2.89 3.81 10.08
CA VAL A 31 -3.47 4.87 10.92
C VAL A 31 -3.82 4.33 12.31
N LYS A 32 -4.55 3.21 12.38
CA LYS A 32 -4.88 2.56 13.67
C LYS A 32 -3.64 2.13 14.44
N ALA A 33 -2.61 1.62 13.76
CA ALA A 33 -1.37 1.24 14.41
C ALA A 33 -0.65 2.46 15.01
N LEU A 34 -0.63 3.58 14.28
CA LEU A 34 -0.04 4.84 14.75
C LEU A 34 -0.77 5.42 15.97
N GLU A 35 -2.11 5.42 15.93
CA GLU A 35 -2.93 5.89 17.05
C GLU A 35 -2.66 5.07 18.32
N ASN A 36 -2.60 3.74 18.19
CA ASN A 36 -2.38 2.81 19.30
C ASN A 36 -0.91 2.70 19.75
N ASN A 37 0.04 3.28 19.01
CA ASN A 37 1.45 3.21 19.38
C ASN A 37 1.71 3.94 20.71
N GLN A 38 2.32 3.28 21.70
CA GLN A 38 2.58 3.87 23.03
C GLN A 38 3.98 4.48 23.16
N HIS A 39 4.88 4.24 22.21
CA HIS A 39 6.29 4.65 22.25
C HIS A 39 6.54 6.00 21.55
N LEU A 40 5.68 6.38 20.62
CA LEU A 40 5.77 7.65 19.90
C LEU A 40 5.17 8.80 20.71
N SER A 41 5.89 9.93 20.75
CA SER A 41 5.37 11.18 21.28
C SER A 41 4.20 11.70 20.43
N THR A 42 3.39 12.60 21.00
CA THR A 42 2.30 13.24 20.26
C THR A 42 2.79 13.96 19.00
N GLU A 43 3.96 14.59 19.06
CA GLU A 43 4.54 15.31 17.93
C GLU A 43 5.01 14.34 16.83
N GLN A 44 5.64 13.23 17.20
CA GLN A 44 6.02 12.17 16.24
C GLN A 44 4.78 11.56 15.57
N LYS A 45 3.70 11.34 16.35
CA LYS A 45 2.43 10.86 15.81
C LYS A 45 1.81 11.84 14.82
N ASP A 46 1.83 13.13 15.12
CA ASP A 46 1.27 14.15 14.22
C ASP A 46 2.03 14.21 12.88
N VAL A 47 3.36 14.13 12.92
CA VAL A 47 4.20 14.07 11.71
C VAL A 47 3.88 12.82 10.88
N LEU A 48 3.91 11.63 11.50
CA LEU A 48 3.60 10.38 10.79
C LEU A 48 2.16 10.33 10.28
N MET A 49 1.22 10.93 10.99
CA MET A 49 -0.18 11.02 10.56
C MET A 49 -0.32 11.88 9.31
N LYS A 50 0.35 13.03 9.27
CA LYS A 50 0.38 13.90 8.07
C LYS A 50 0.95 13.16 6.86
N ASP A 51 2.02 12.41 7.05
CA ASP A 51 2.64 11.64 5.96
C ASP A 51 1.73 10.48 5.50
N LEU A 52 1.05 9.79 6.42
CA LEU A 52 0.05 8.78 6.08
C LEU A 52 -1.12 9.37 5.29
N MET A 53 -1.64 10.53 5.70
CA MET A 53 -2.74 11.21 5.02
C MET A 53 -2.32 11.69 3.63
N ALA A 54 -1.11 12.24 3.49
CA ALA A 54 -0.57 12.62 2.19
C ALA A 54 -0.44 11.41 1.25
N GLY A 55 0.07 10.28 1.76
CA GLY A 55 0.14 9.04 1.00
C GLY A 55 -1.23 8.50 0.58
N MET A 56 -2.20 8.48 1.51
CA MET A 56 -3.57 8.05 1.23
C MET A 56 -4.21 8.92 0.14
N ALA A 57 -4.05 10.25 0.20
CA ALA A 57 -4.55 11.14 -0.82
C ALA A 57 -3.94 10.86 -2.21
N ILE A 58 -2.65 10.53 -2.30
CA ILE A 58 -1.99 10.12 -3.55
C ILE A 58 -2.57 8.78 -4.05
N HIS A 59 -2.88 7.85 -3.13
CA HIS A 59 -3.48 6.57 -3.48
C HIS A 59 -4.88 6.74 -4.07
N ASP A 60 -5.72 7.53 -3.41
CA ASP A 60 -7.09 7.81 -3.81
C ASP A 60 -7.14 8.58 -5.15
N ASP A 61 -6.25 9.57 -5.33
CA ASP A 61 -6.08 10.26 -6.61
C ASP A 61 -5.55 9.31 -7.71
N GLY A 62 -4.70 8.34 -7.34
CA GLY A 62 -4.30 7.25 -8.22
C GLY A 62 -5.49 6.41 -8.69
N HIS A 63 -6.40 6.05 -7.79
CA HIS A 63 -7.65 5.38 -8.15
C HIS A 63 -8.55 6.26 -9.03
N ALA A 64 -8.78 7.51 -8.62
CA ALA A 64 -9.65 8.45 -9.34
C ALA A 64 -9.17 8.72 -10.77
N THR A 65 -7.84 8.75 -10.98
CA THR A 65 -7.23 9.01 -12.30
C THR A 65 -6.77 7.74 -13.02
N SER A 66 -7.04 6.55 -12.46
CA SER A 66 -6.50 5.26 -12.96
C SER A 66 -4.98 5.27 -13.16
N ASN A 67 -4.27 6.06 -12.34
CA ASN A 67 -2.83 6.26 -12.46
C ASN A 67 -2.08 5.28 -11.55
N MET A 68 -1.60 4.19 -12.16
CA MET A 68 -0.80 3.16 -11.50
C MET A 68 0.51 3.68 -10.91
N SER A 69 1.09 4.76 -11.47
CA SER A 69 2.30 5.36 -10.93
C SER A 69 2.03 6.03 -9.57
N LYS A 70 0.89 6.71 -9.43
CA LYS A 70 0.48 7.33 -8.17
C LYS A 70 0.15 6.28 -7.12
N MET A 71 -0.58 5.23 -7.50
CA MET A 71 -0.84 4.09 -6.60
C MET A 71 0.46 3.41 -6.14
N GLY A 72 1.42 3.22 -7.05
CA GLY A 72 2.74 2.69 -6.68
C GLY A 72 3.52 3.62 -5.74
N GLN A 73 3.49 4.93 -6.01
CA GLN A 73 4.14 5.94 -5.18
C GLN A 73 3.54 5.98 -3.76
N SER A 74 2.22 5.94 -3.63
CA SER A 74 1.56 5.92 -2.33
C SER A 74 1.99 4.69 -1.53
N LEU A 75 2.02 3.51 -2.15
CA LEU A 75 2.42 2.28 -1.48
C LEU A 75 3.89 2.31 -1.03
N GLN A 76 4.78 2.95 -1.78
CA GLN A 76 6.16 3.18 -1.34
C GLN A 76 6.22 4.06 -0.09
N ILE A 77 5.44 5.16 -0.05
CA ILE A 77 5.32 6.02 1.16
C ILE A 77 4.87 5.16 2.34
N LEU A 78 3.83 4.36 2.17
CA LEU A 78 3.30 3.50 3.22
C LEU A 78 4.34 2.48 3.74
N GLN A 79 5.13 1.90 2.84
CA GLN A 79 6.22 0.99 3.22
C GLN A 79 7.34 1.69 3.99
N THR A 80 7.62 2.97 3.71
CA THR A 80 8.60 3.76 4.47
C THR A 80 8.08 4.16 5.86
N LEU A 81 6.77 4.36 6.00
CA LEU A 81 6.15 4.76 7.28
C LEU A 81 5.88 3.58 8.21
N LYS A 82 5.50 2.40 7.68
CA LYS A 82 5.20 1.20 8.49
C LYS A 82 6.29 0.87 9.54
N PRO A 83 7.60 0.86 9.22
CA PRO A 83 8.66 0.62 10.21
C PRO A 83 8.80 1.69 11.29
N GLN A 84 8.34 2.91 11.04
CA GLN A 84 8.38 4.01 12.02
C GLN A 84 7.20 3.92 12.99
N ILE A 85 6.06 3.42 12.49
CA ILE A 85 4.84 3.19 13.26
C ILE A 85 4.94 1.95 14.15
N SER A 86 5.73 0.94 13.73
CA SER A 86 5.88 -0.32 14.45
C SER A 86 6.99 -0.33 15.51
N GLN A 87 7.67 0.80 15.73
CA GLN A 87 8.69 0.98 16.79
C GLN A 87 8.03 1.24 18.14
#